data_AF-A0A292PPJ1-F1
#
_entry.id   AF-A0A292PPJ1-F1
#
_cell.length_a   1.000
_cell.length_b   1.000
_cell.length_c   1.000
_cell.angle_alpha   90.00
_cell.angle_beta   90.00
_cell.angle_gamma   90.00
#
_symmetry.space_group_name_H-M   'P 1'
#
loop_
_entity.id
_entity.type
_entity.pdbx_description
1 polymer ?
#
loop_
_entity_poly.entity_id
_entity_poly.type
_entity_poly.pdbx_seq_one_letter_code
_entity_poly.pdbx_strand_id
1 'polypeptide(L)'
;MSVEVRTGGNVRGLRRADVIILGCKPPMCADIGRGGHVRGIGGYHKLLVSIISEVKIASLKEVVPGSTRVVMAMPNTAFKGCRC
;
A
#
# COMPACT_ATOMS: atom_id res chain seq x y z
N MET A 1 21.81 -12.89 -2.98
CA MET A 1 20.50 -12.25 -2.72
C MET A 1 19.57 -12.59 -3.86
N SER A 2 18.53 -13.40 -3.63
CA SER A 2 17.55 -13.78 -4.65
C SER A 2 16.32 -12.87 -4.54
N VAL A 3 15.87 -12.30 -5.65
CA VAL A 3 14.64 -11.50 -5.72
C VAL A 3 13.50 -12.39 -6.25
N GLU A 4 12.38 -12.41 -5.53
CA GLU A 4 11.16 -13.10 -5.97
C GLU A 4 10.14 -12.07 -6.46
N VAL A 5 9.72 -12.18 -7.72
CA VAL A 5 8.66 -11.35 -8.30
C VAL A 5 7.36 -12.14 -8.32
N ARG A 6 6.27 -11.56 -7.79
CA ARG A 6 4.94 -12.17 -7.77
C ARG A 6 3.91 -11.24 -8.40
N THR A 7 3.01 -11.81 -9.19
CA THR A 7 1.83 -11.15 -9.75
C THR A 7 0.56 -11.84 -9.23
N GLY A 8 -0.54 -11.10 -9.04
CA GLY A 8 -1.82 -11.67 -8.57
C GLY A 8 -1.86 -12.19 -7.12
N GLY A 9 -0.79 -12.01 -6.35
CA GLY A 9 -0.61 -12.58 -4.99
C GLY A 9 -0.62 -11.55 -3.86
N ASN A 10 -1.28 -10.41 -4.02
CA ASN A 10 -1.17 -9.24 -3.13
C ASN A 10 -1.37 -9.59 -1.65
N VAL A 11 -2.42 -10.33 -1.29
CA VAL A 11 -2.70 -10.72 0.10
C VAL A 11 -1.56 -11.56 0.70
N ARG A 12 -0.98 -12.49 -0.07
CA ARG A 12 0.14 -13.32 0.37
C ARG A 12 1.42 -12.50 0.53
N GLY A 13 1.65 -11.53 -0.35
CA GLY A 13 2.74 -10.56 -0.25
C GLY A 13 2.59 -9.69 1.00
N LEU A 14 1.43 -9.09 1.19
CA LEU A 14 1.10 -8.23 2.34
C LEU A 14 1.32 -8.96 3.67
N ARG A 15 0.91 -10.22 3.79
CA ARG A 15 1.13 -11.01 5.02
C ARG A 15 2.60 -11.14 5.39
N ARG A 16 3.48 -11.34 4.40
CA ARG A 16 4.92 -11.57 4.60
C ARG A 16 5.76 -10.29 4.65
N ALA A 17 5.21 -9.17 4.20
CA ALA A 17 5.94 -7.90 4.13
C ALA A 17 5.90 -7.14 5.46
N ASP A 18 7.03 -6.59 5.88
CA ASP A 18 7.12 -5.64 6.99
C ASP A 18 6.92 -4.19 6.51
N VAL A 19 7.40 -3.92 5.28
CA VAL A 19 7.25 -2.64 4.58
C VAL A 19 6.43 -2.85 3.31
N ILE A 20 5.39 -2.04 3.16
CA ILE A 20 4.44 -2.09 2.04
C ILE A 20 4.50 -0.76 1.32
N ILE A 21 4.82 -0.77 0.04
CA ILE A 21 4.74 0.42 -0.81
C ILE A 21 3.44 0.36 -1.60
N LEU A 22 2.60 1.37 -1.41
CA LEU A 22 1.32 1.49 -2.07
C LEU A 22 1.38 2.52 -3.18
N GLY A 23 1.28 2.05 -4.43
CA GLY A 23 1.34 2.86 -5.64
C GLY A 23 0.26 2.51 -6.66
N CYS A 24 -0.91 2.04 -6.20
CA CYS A 24 -2.04 1.79 -7.10
C CYS A 24 -2.72 3.11 -7.54
N LYS A 25 -3.55 3.05 -8.59
CA LYS A 25 -4.35 4.22 -8.99
C LYS A 25 -5.32 4.62 -7.85
N PRO A 26 -5.64 5.91 -7.66
CA PRO A 26 -6.55 6.35 -6.58
C PRO A 26 -7.88 5.59 -6.48
N PRO A 27 -8.57 5.22 -7.59
CA PRO A 27 -9.80 4.42 -7.50
C PRO A 27 -9.59 3.04 -6.87
N MET A 28 -8.43 2.42 -7.09
CA MET A 28 -8.09 1.09 -6.56
C MET A 28 -7.74 1.13 -5.06
N CYS A 29 -7.50 2.31 -4.50
CA CYS A 29 -7.24 2.47 -3.06
C CYS A 29 -8.45 2.05 -2.21
N ALA A 30 -9.66 2.32 -2.70
CA ALA A 30 -10.89 1.92 -2.02
C ALA A 30 -11.02 0.38 -1.90
N ASP A 31 -10.52 -0.36 -2.90
CA ASP A 31 -10.54 -1.83 -2.91
C ASP A 31 -9.60 -2.45 -1.88
N ILE A 32 -8.59 -1.71 -1.44
CA ILE A 32 -7.70 -2.14 -0.35
C ILE A 32 -8.51 -2.26 0.94
N GLY A 33 -9.37 -1.27 1.22
CA GLY A 33 -10.21 -1.21 2.40
C GLY A 33 -11.43 -2.14 2.37
N ARG A 34 -11.95 -2.44 1.18
CA ARG A 34 -13.16 -3.26 1.00
C ARG A 34 -12.88 -4.76 0.81
N GLY A 35 -11.63 -5.15 0.55
CA GLY A 35 -11.25 -6.53 0.20
C GLY A 35 -10.45 -7.28 1.27
N GLY A 36 -10.05 -8.52 0.95
CA GLY A 36 -9.17 -9.36 1.78
C GLY A 36 -7.74 -8.80 1.99
N HIS A 37 -7.43 -7.64 1.42
CA HIS A 37 -6.15 -6.93 1.55
C HIS A 37 -5.96 -6.33 2.95
N VAL A 38 -6.99 -5.74 3.57
CA VAL A 38 -6.93 -5.29 4.97
C VAL A 38 -6.53 -6.43 5.91
N ARG A 39 -7.10 -7.63 5.70
CA ARG A 39 -6.73 -8.83 6.47
C ARG A 39 -5.27 -9.24 6.25
N GLY A 40 -4.68 -8.92 5.10
CA GLY A 40 -3.25 -9.11 4.84
C GLY A 40 -2.36 -8.08 5.53
N ILE A 41 -2.87 -6.86 5.71
CA ILE A 41 -2.22 -5.76 6.45
C ILE A 41 -2.39 -5.94 7.97
N GLY A 42 -3.37 -6.73 8.41
CA GLY A 42 -3.71 -7.04 9.81
C GLY A 42 -2.64 -7.63 10.74
N GLY A 43 -1.36 -7.65 10.35
CA GLY A 43 -0.26 -8.01 11.24
C GLY A 43 0.18 -6.84 12.12
N TYR A 44 0.69 -7.12 13.30
CA TYR A 44 1.28 -6.11 14.18
C TYR A 44 2.54 -5.49 13.54
N HIS A 45 2.72 -4.17 13.67
CA HIS A 45 3.94 -3.42 13.33
C HIS A 45 4.35 -3.32 11.84
N LYS A 46 3.41 -3.34 10.90
CA LYS A 46 3.71 -3.06 9.48
C LYS A 46 3.85 -1.56 9.19
N LEU A 47 4.69 -1.20 8.24
CA LEU A 47 4.83 0.15 7.69
C LEU A 47 4.19 0.21 6.29
N LEU A 48 3.18 1.07 6.14
CA LEU A 48 2.57 1.39 4.85
C LEU A 48 3.13 2.75 4.36
N VAL A 49 3.82 2.72 3.22
CA VAL A 49 4.32 3.90 2.51
C VAL A 49 3.45 4.12 1.28
N SER A 50 2.65 5.17 1.27
CA SER A 50 1.85 5.54 0.09
C SER A 50 2.60 6.53 -0.77
N ILE A 51 2.69 6.25 -2.08
CA ILE A 51 3.21 7.14 -3.12
C ILE A 51 2.10 7.67 -4.05
N ILE A 52 0.83 7.44 -3.68
CA ILE A 52 -0.34 7.80 -4.48
C ILE A 52 -0.59 9.31 -4.37
N SER A 53 -0.74 9.98 -5.52
CA SER A 53 -1.18 11.36 -5.58
C SER A 53 -2.65 11.51 -5.20
N GLU A 54 -3.00 12.62 -4.55
CA GLU A 54 -4.40 13.03 -4.30
C GLU A 54 -5.22 12.19 -3.31
N VAL A 55 -4.61 11.22 -2.61
CA VAL A 55 -5.27 10.50 -1.50
C VAL A 55 -4.88 11.11 -0.17
N LYS A 56 -5.87 11.48 0.66
CA LYS A 56 -5.64 11.97 2.02
C LYS A 56 -5.13 10.83 2.90
N ILE A 57 -4.11 11.10 3.72
CA ILE A 57 -3.61 10.13 4.71
C ILE A 57 -4.71 9.64 5.67
N ALA A 58 -5.72 10.47 5.96
CA ALA A 58 -6.88 10.11 6.77
C ALA A 58 -7.63 8.91 6.17
N SER A 59 -7.91 8.94 4.87
CA SER A 59 -8.59 7.85 4.15
C SER A 59 -7.80 6.54 4.19
N LEU A 60 -6.46 6.62 4.16
CA LEU A 60 -5.61 5.43 4.32
C LEU A 60 -5.64 4.89 5.75
N LYS A 61 -5.67 5.76 6.75
CA LYS A 61 -5.76 5.37 8.16
C LYS A 61 -7.09 4.71 8.51
N GLU A 62 -8.18 5.07 7.83
CA GLU A 62 -9.50 4.46 8.01
C GLU A 62 -9.55 3.01 7.51
N VAL A 63 -8.72 2.65 6.52
CA VAL A 63 -8.74 1.32 5.88
C VAL A 63 -7.67 0.36 6.38
N VAL A 64 -6.78 0.82 7.28
CA VAL A 64 -5.74 -0.02 7.88
C VAL A 64 -5.94 -0.15 9.39
N PRO A 65 -5.48 -1.25 10.00
CA PRO A 65 -5.47 -1.37 11.45
C PRO A 65 -4.65 -0.25 12.10
N GLY A 66 -5.08 0.26 13.26
CA GLY A 66 -4.37 1.31 14.00
C GLY A 66 -2.95 0.94 14.47
N SER A 67 -2.61 -0.36 14.47
CA SER A 67 -1.25 -0.86 14.72
C SER A 67 -0.29 -0.65 13.54
N THR A 68 -0.80 -0.26 12.36
CA THR A 68 -0.01 -0.02 11.14
C THR A 68 0.45 1.43 11.12
N ARG A 69 1.75 1.65 10.90
CA ARG A 69 2.28 3.00 10.68
C ARG A 69 2.04 3.41 9.24
N VAL A 70 1.40 4.55 9.01
CA VAL A 70 1.14 5.09 7.67
C VAL A 70 2.02 6.31 7.43
N VAL A 71 2.79 6.28 6.34
CA VAL A 71 3.63 7.38 5.88
C VAL A 71 3.27 7.71 4.43
N MET A 72 3.18 8.99 4.12
CA MET A 72 3.08 9.47 2.74
C MET A 72 4.48 9.80 2.25
N ALA A 73 4.91 9.18 1.17
CA ALA A 73 6.09 9.59 0.42
C ALA A 73 5.59 10.26 -0.85
N MET A 74 5.78 11.57 -0.97
CA MET A 74 5.39 12.32 -2.16
C MET A 74 6.61 12.44 -3.06
N PRO A 75 6.79 11.58 -4.07
CA PRO A 75 7.92 11.72 -4.98
C PRO A 75 7.76 13.06 -5.70
N ASN A 76 8.75 13.94 -5.54
CA ASN A 76 8.83 15.25 -6.18
C ASN A 76 9.11 15.18 -7.69
N THR A 77 9.24 13.97 -8.25
CA THR A 77 9.57 13.70 -9.64
C THR A 77 8.60 12.66 -10.19
N ALA A 78 8.06 12.89 -11.40
CA ALA A 78 7.27 11.89 -12.09
C ALA A 78 8.10 10.60 -12.26
N PHE A 79 7.58 9.47 -11.78
CA PHE A 79 8.25 8.19 -11.97
C PHE A 79 8.14 7.78 -13.44
N LYS A 80 9.21 7.24 -14.04
CA LYS A 80 9.19 6.72 -15.42
C LYS A 80 8.07 5.68 -15.54
N GLY A 81 6.98 6.04 -16.25
CA GLY A 81 5.80 5.19 -16.43
C GLY A 81 4.47 5.80 -16.03
N CYS A 82 4.45 6.95 -15.34
CA CYS A 82 3.22 7.69 -15.10
C CYS A 82 2.85 8.48 -16.37
N ARG A 83 2.05 7.87 -17.25
CA ARG A 83 1.32 8.59 -18.30
C ARG A 83 0.01 9.06 -17.67
N CYS A 84 -0.01 10.32 -17.24
CA CYS A 84 -1.24 11.05 -16.96
C CYS A 84 -2.03 11.25 -18.26
#